data_AF-A0A6V7LHF6-F1
#
_entry.id   AF-A0A6V7LHF6-F1
#
_cell.length_a   1.000
_cell.length_b   1.000
_cell.length_c   1.000
_cell.angle_alpha   90.00
_cell.angle_beta   90.00
_cell.angle_gamma   90.00
#
_symmetry.space_group_name_H-M   'P 1'
#
loop_
_entity.id
_entity.type
_entity.pdbx_description
1 polymer ?
#
loop_
_entity_poly.entity_id
_entity_poly.type
_entity_poly.pdbx_seq_one_letter_code
_entity_poly.pdbx_strand_id
1 'polypeptide(L)'
;GFLLVFYKKDLLRIYETLSNYHKESLKDENTRGLMLEKVLSFRPIQKIQTFTCGVSAGVYVLVPMFALRHHSVTNSSSLENLLPIPAAFPWRIQPIDGLYIITYIYVSYNLFVLVCLTCGVDVFFSLIMLHIVGQLRVMSYKMDSIKEEDEYAGIVRECVIKYSVLKECCATLQNIYGPIILWMVVTNSIIMCTVFFQLSQ
;
A
#
# COMPACT_ATOMS: atom_id res chain seq x y z
N GLY A 1 -5.42 9.61 2.60
CA GLY A 1 -6.54 9.72 3.56
C GLY A 1 -7.86 9.95 2.87
N PHE A 2 -8.13 11.18 2.40
CA PHE A 2 -9.43 11.58 1.83
C PHE A 2 -9.92 10.72 0.64
N LEU A 3 -9.04 10.34 -0.29
CA LEU A 3 -9.41 9.50 -1.45
C LEU A 3 -10.00 8.14 -1.05
N LEU A 4 -9.43 7.49 -0.03
CA LEU A 4 -9.91 6.19 0.46
C LEU A 4 -11.30 6.29 1.10
N VAL A 5 -11.62 7.42 1.73
CA VAL A 5 -12.95 7.66 2.34
C VAL A 5 -14.00 7.89 1.26
N PHE A 6 -13.67 8.63 0.19
CA PHE A 6 -14.57 8.86 -0.93
C PHE A 6 -14.90 7.57 -1.68
N TYR A 7 -13.89 6.75 -1.98
CA TYR A 7 -14.07 5.48 -2.70
C TYR A 7 -14.39 4.28 -1.79
N LYS A 8 -14.60 4.51 -0.49
CA LYS A 8 -14.86 3.44 0.48
C LYS A 8 -16.03 2.56 0.05
N LYS A 9 -17.11 3.16 -0.48
CA LYS A 9 -18.31 2.43 -0.91
C LYS A 9 -18.02 1.53 -2.12
N ASP A 10 -17.30 2.04 -3.10
CA ASP A 10 -16.94 1.27 -4.30
C ASP A 10 -15.93 0.16 -3.98
N LEU A 11 -14.95 0.45 -3.12
CA LEU A 11 -13.97 -0.53 -2.65
C LEU A 11 -14.61 -1.63 -1.78
N LEU A 12 -15.57 -1.27 -0.93
CA LEU A 12 -16.35 -2.25 -0.16
C LEU A 12 -17.20 -3.12 -1.07
N ARG A 13 -17.85 -2.54 -2.08
CA ARG A 13 -18.61 -3.31 -3.08
C ARG A 13 -17.71 -4.30 -3.82
N ILE A 14 -16.55 -3.85 -4.32
CA ILE A 14 -15.56 -4.73 -4.97
C ILE A 14 -15.13 -5.84 -4.01
N TYR A 15 -14.80 -5.50 -2.77
CA TYR A 15 -14.36 -6.46 -1.77
C TYR A 15 -15.45 -7.48 -1.43
N GLU A 16 -16.70 -7.07 -1.26
CA GLU A 16 -17.82 -7.97 -0.98
C GLU A 16 -18.09 -8.92 -2.15
N THR A 17 -18.17 -8.40 -3.37
CA THR A 17 -18.32 -9.19 -4.60
C THR A 17 -17.21 -10.24 -4.70
N LEU A 18 -15.96 -9.82 -4.51
CA LEU A 18 -14.79 -10.68 -4.62
C LEU A 18 -14.70 -11.69 -3.47
N SER A 19 -15.09 -11.29 -2.26
CA SER A 19 -15.17 -12.19 -1.10
C SER A 19 -16.24 -13.25 -1.27
N ASN A 20 -17.37 -12.93 -1.91
CA ASN A 20 -18.42 -13.90 -2.21
C ASN A 20 -17.93 -14.93 -3.23
N TYR A 21 -17.30 -14.48 -4.32
CA TYR A 21 -16.66 -15.39 -5.28
C TYR A 21 -15.55 -16.22 -4.62
N HIS A 22 -14.79 -15.65 -3.69
CA HIS A 22 -13.73 -16.38 -2.97
C HIS A 22 -14.30 -17.50 -2.09
N LYS A 23 -15.39 -17.23 -1.36
CA LYS A 23 -16.10 -18.25 -0.57
C LYS A 23 -16.65 -19.37 -1.44
N GLU A 24 -17.18 -19.03 -2.62
CA GLU A 24 -17.69 -20.02 -3.57
C GLU A 24 -16.57 -20.92 -4.09
N SER A 25 -15.43 -20.35 -4.50
CA SER A 25 -14.27 -21.11 -4.96
C SER A 25 -13.54 -21.90 -3.86
N LEU A 26 -13.70 -21.54 -2.59
CA LEU A 26 -13.14 -22.30 -1.46
C LEU A 26 -13.97 -23.55 -1.11
N LYS A 27 -15.24 -23.62 -1.52
CA LYS A 27 -16.09 -24.80 -1.30
C LYS A 27 -15.66 -25.99 -2.16
N ASP A 28 -15.03 -25.72 -3.30
CA ASP A 28 -14.52 -26.72 -4.22
C ASP A 28 -13.08 -27.09 -3.80
N GLU A 29 -12.87 -28.35 -3.42
CA GLU A 29 -11.63 -28.85 -2.83
C GLU A 29 -10.46 -28.78 -3.83
N ASN A 30 -10.74 -28.92 -5.13
CA ASN A 30 -9.74 -28.87 -6.18
C ASN A 30 -9.23 -27.43 -6.41
N THR A 31 -10.12 -26.44 -6.33
CA THR A 31 -9.75 -25.02 -6.50
C THR A 31 -9.21 -24.37 -5.24
N ARG A 32 -9.52 -24.93 -4.07
CA ARG A 32 -9.00 -24.49 -2.77
C ARG A 32 -7.48 -24.57 -2.74
N GLY A 33 -6.89 -25.68 -3.19
CA GLY A 33 -5.43 -25.87 -3.24
C GLY A 33 -4.73 -24.79 -4.07
N LEU A 34 -5.24 -24.50 -5.27
CA LEU A 34 -4.71 -23.49 -6.19
C LEU A 34 -4.79 -22.07 -5.62
N MET A 35 -5.89 -21.73 -4.93
CA MET A 35 -6.01 -20.43 -4.26
C MET A 35 -5.05 -20.29 -3.09
N LEU A 36 -4.92 -21.34 -2.26
CA LEU A 36 -4.00 -21.36 -1.13
C LEU A 36 -2.55 -21.26 -1.57
N GLU A 37 -2.16 -21.96 -2.63
CA GLU A 37 -0.81 -21.87 -3.21
C GLU A 37 -0.49 -20.42 -3.63
N LYS A 38 -1.44 -19.75 -4.27
CA LYS A 38 -1.24 -18.36 -4.70
C LYS A 38 -1.16 -17.39 -3.52
N VAL A 39 -2.00 -17.56 -2.51
CA VAL A 39 -1.92 -16.78 -1.27
C VAL A 39 -0.58 -17.03 -0.57
N LEU A 40 -0.10 -18.27 -0.52
CA LEU A 40 1.19 -18.63 0.05
C LEU A 40 2.36 -18.03 -0.75
N SER A 41 2.27 -18.00 -2.07
CA SER A 41 3.26 -17.37 -2.95
C SER A 41 3.36 -15.85 -2.75
N PHE A 42 2.23 -15.17 -2.47
CA PHE A 42 2.20 -13.72 -2.25
C PHE A 42 2.45 -13.30 -0.79
N ARG A 43 2.24 -14.18 0.20
CA ARG A 43 2.54 -13.91 1.61
C ARG A 43 3.96 -13.40 1.90
N PRO A 44 5.05 -13.96 1.34
CA PRO A 44 6.39 -13.43 1.59
C PRO A 44 6.54 -11.99 1.08
N ILE A 45 5.96 -11.68 -0.08
CA ILE A 45 5.98 -10.33 -0.66
C ILE A 45 5.30 -9.33 0.29
N GLN A 46 4.12 -9.68 0.81
CA GLN A 46 3.40 -8.84 1.76
C GLN A 46 4.15 -8.66 3.09
N LYS A 47 4.81 -9.73 3.59
CA LYS A 47 5.65 -9.65 4.78
C LYS A 47 6.86 -8.74 4.58
N ILE A 48 7.54 -8.85 3.43
CA ILE A 48 8.68 -7.98 3.10
C ILE A 48 8.23 -6.53 3.04
N GLN A 49 7.12 -6.23 2.36
CA GLN A 49 6.59 -4.86 2.29
C GLN A 49 6.29 -4.29 3.68
N THR A 50 5.64 -5.08 4.54
CA THR A 50 5.30 -4.66 5.90
C THR A 50 6.56 -4.43 6.75
N PHE A 51 7.56 -5.31 6.61
CA PHE A 51 8.83 -5.18 7.31
C PHE A 51 9.58 -3.91 6.89
N THR A 52 9.67 -3.64 5.58
CA THR A 52 10.30 -2.42 5.06
C THR A 52 9.56 -1.15 5.51
N CYS A 53 8.23 -1.15 5.55
CA CYS A 53 7.45 -0.05 6.13
C CYS A 53 7.78 0.15 7.62
N GLY A 54 7.93 -0.92 8.39
CA GLY A 54 8.30 -0.85 9.80
C GLY A 54 9.71 -0.27 10.02
N VAL A 55 10.68 -0.72 9.23
CA VAL A 55 12.06 -0.21 9.30
C VAL A 55 12.11 1.27 8.92
N SER A 56 11.46 1.68 7.83
CA SER A 56 11.43 3.08 7.42
C SER A 56 10.80 3.99 8.48
N ALA A 57 9.67 3.59 9.07
CA ALA A 57 9.07 4.32 10.20
C ALA A 57 10.03 4.44 11.39
N GLY A 58 10.77 3.38 11.72
CA GLY A 58 11.79 3.39 12.76
C GLY A 58 12.94 4.36 12.46
N VAL A 59 13.43 4.37 11.23
CA VAL A 59 14.49 5.30 10.78
C VAL A 59 14.04 6.76 10.91
N TYR A 60 12.80 7.09 10.50
CA TYR A 60 12.27 8.45 10.62
C TYR A 60 12.14 8.95 12.07
N VAL A 61 12.02 8.05 13.05
CA VAL A 61 12.00 8.40 14.47
C VAL A 61 13.42 8.48 15.05
N LEU A 62 14.27 7.51 14.71
CA LEU A 62 15.61 7.38 15.29
C LEU A 62 16.60 8.41 14.75
N VAL A 63 16.59 8.70 13.44
CA VAL A 63 17.51 9.67 12.80
C VAL A 63 17.47 11.04 13.47
N PRO A 64 16.30 11.68 13.65
CA PRO A 64 16.25 12.98 14.33
C PRO A 64 16.61 12.90 15.81
N MET A 65 16.36 11.77 16.51
CA MET A 65 16.83 11.59 17.89
C MET A 65 18.36 11.51 18.00
N PHE A 66 19.02 10.79 17.08
CA PHE A 66 20.47 10.74 17.00
C PHE A 66 21.07 12.10 16.61
N ALA A 67 20.47 12.80 15.64
CA ALA A 67 20.88 14.14 15.24
C ALA A 67 20.77 15.13 16.41
N LEU A 68 19.67 15.09 17.18
CA LEU A 68 19.48 15.87 18.40
C LEU A 68 20.56 15.62 19.45
N ARG A 69 20.84 14.34 19.74
CA ARG A 69 21.86 13.97 20.73
C ARG A 69 23.26 14.39 20.31
N HIS A 70 23.58 14.30 19.02
CA HIS A 70 24.83 14.78 18.46
C HIS A 70 24.93 16.32 18.54
N HIS A 71 23.90 17.04 18.11
CA HIS A 71 23.86 18.51 18.17
C HIS A 71 23.94 19.07 19.60
N SER A 72 23.31 18.41 20.59
CA SER A 72 23.43 18.79 22.00
C SER A 72 24.85 18.68 22.54
N VAL A 73 25.71 17.87 21.92
CA VAL A 73 27.11 17.69 22.32
C VAL A 73 28.03 18.72 21.62
N THR A 74 27.67 19.19 20.41
CA THR A 74 28.58 20.01 19.57
C THR A 74 28.34 21.52 19.63
N ASN A 75 27.32 22.02 20.35
CA ASN A 75 27.10 23.45 20.65
C ASN A 75 27.32 24.44 19.46
N SER A 76 26.91 24.07 18.25
CA SER A 76 27.00 24.92 17.06
C SER A 76 25.64 25.54 16.74
N SER A 77 25.63 26.86 16.67
CA SER A 77 24.51 27.78 16.58
C SER A 77 23.86 27.87 15.18
N SER A 78 23.37 26.76 14.66
CA SER A 78 22.54 26.75 13.44
C SER A 78 21.21 26.07 13.73
N LEU A 79 20.21 26.90 14.04
CA LEU A 79 18.85 26.58 14.50
C LEU A 79 17.98 25.83 13.47
N GLU A 80 18.44 25.68 12.23
CA GLU A 80 17.65 25.16 11.10
C GLU A 80 17.47 23.63 11.07
N ASN A 81 18.28 22.87 11.82
CA ASN A 81 18.36 21.40 11.66
C ASN A 81 17.66 20.55 12.74
N LEU A 82 16.87 21.17 13.63
CA LEU A 82 16.30 20.43 14.77
C LEU A 82 14.94 19.76 14.48
N LEU A 83 14.29 20.04 13.36
CA LEU A 83 12.98 19.44 13.06
C LEU A 83 13.12 18.33 11.99
N PRO A 84 12.38 17.20 12.14
CA PRO A 84 12.35 16.13 11.13
C PRO A 84 11.93 16.60 9.74
N ILE A 85 11.22 17.73 9.66
CA ILE A 85 10.83 18.42 8.43
C ILE A 85 11.13 19.91 8.65
N PRO A 86 11.80 20.60 7.71
CA PRO A 86 11.88 22.05 7.73
C PRO A 86 10.49 22.62 7.46
N ALA A 87 9.75 22.92 8.52
CA ALA A 87 8.40 23.48 8.45
C ALA A 87 8.37 24.84 9.16
N ALA A 88 7.72 25.81 8.52
CA ALA A 88 7.54 27.14 9.10
C ALA A 88 6.39 27.10 10.12
N PHE A 89 6.72 27.27 11.39
CA PHE A 89 5.73 27.36 12.46
C PHE A 89 5.49 28.83 12.84
N PRO A 90 4.24 29.24 13.17
CA PRO A 90 3.93 30.62 13.53
C PRO A 90 4.48 31.05 14.90
N TRP A 91 5.04 30.12 15.69
CA TRP A 91 5.74 30.39 16.95
C TRP A 91 7.25 30.18 16.81
N ARG A 92 8.04 30.94 17.58
CA ARG A 92 9.51 30.79 17.61
C ARG A 92 9.88 29.51 18.34
N ILE A 93 10.60 28.63 17.65
CA ILE A 93 11.07 27.37 18.21
C ILE A 93 12.43 27.61 18.85
N GLN A 94 12.51 27.47 20.18
CA GLN A 94 13.77 27.51 20.92
C GLN A 94 14.15 26.10 21.41
N PRO A 95 15.43 25.71 21.34
CA PRO A 95 15.87 24.32 21.54
C PRO A 95 15.68 23.76 22.96
N ILE A 96 15.36 24.62 23.95
CA ILE A 96 15.24 24.25 25.37
C ILE A 96 13.80 24.43 25.88
N ASP A 97 12.89 24.86 25.01
CA ASP A 97 11.51 25.15 25.41
C ASP A 97 10.63 23.88 25.36
N GLY A 98 9.68 23.74 26.28
CA GLY A 98 8.73 22.63 26.30
C GLY A 98 7.88 22.56 25.01
N LEU A 99 7.68 23.72 24.38
CA LEU A 99 7.02 23.84 23.07
C LEU A 99 7.78 23.11 21.95
N TYR A 100 9.11 23.00 22.02
CA TYR A 100 9.90 22.27 21.04
C TYR A 100 9.62 20.75 21.12
N ILE A 101 9.60 20.19 22.32
CA ILE A 101 9.30 18.76 22.54
C ILE A 101 7.89 18.42 22.05
N ILE A 102 6.91 19.27 22.36
CA ILE A 102 5.53 19.08 21.90
C ILE A 102 5.43 19.15 20.37
N THR A 103 6.08 20.13 19.75
CA THR A 103 6.09 20.28 18.28
C THR A 103 6.77 19.08 17.62
N TYR A 104 7.88 18.59 18.18
CA TYR A 104 8.60 17.42 17.70
C TYR A 104 7.75 16.14 17.76
N ILE A 105 7.11 15.89 18.90
CA ILE A 105 6.20 14.73 19.06
C ILE A 105 5.03 14.84 18.08
N TYR A 106 4.47 16.03 17.90
CA TYR A 106 3.38 16.26 16.96
C TYR A 106 3.81 15.98 15.51
N VAL A 107 4.95 16.52 15.06
CA VAL A 107 5.45 16.32 13.68
C VAL A 107 5.80 14.86 13.43
N SER A 108 6.50 14.20 14.36
CA SER A 108 6.85 12.78 14.24
C SER A 108 5.61 11.88 14.23
N TYR A 109 4.60 12.18 15.05
CA TYR A 109 3.33 11.46 15.02
C TYR A 109 2.60 11.63 13.68
N ASN A 110 2.54 12.84 13.13
CA ASN A 110 1.90 13.08 11.83
C ASN A 110 2.62 12.34 10.69
N LEU A 111 3.95 12.35 10.70
CA LEU A 111 4.76 11.57 9.75
C LEU A 111 4.47 10.07 9.86
N PHE A 112 4.44 9.54 11.08
CA PHE A 112 4.13 8.14 11.33
C PHE A 112 2.75 7.77 10.78
N VAL A 113 1.73 8.57 11.08
CA VAL A 113 0.37 8.38 10.55
C VAL A 113 0.36 8.41 9.02
N LEU A 114 1.09 9.34 8.40
CA LEU A 114 1.18 9.43 6.93
C LEU A 114 1.77 8.16 6.32
N VAL A 115 2.89 7.67 6.86
CA VAL A 115 3.57 6.44 6.41
C VAL A 115 2.67 5.21 6.59
N CYS A 116 1.97 5.11 7.72
CA CYS A 116 1.03 4.03 7.96
C CYS A 116 -0.14 4.07 6.96
N LEU A 117 -0.67 5.26 6.65
CA LEU A 117 -1.75 5.42 5.70
C LEU A 117 -1.33 5.04 4.28
N THR A 118 -0.15 5.48 3.82
CA THR A 118 0.35 5.13 2.47
C THR A 118 0.63 3.64 2.36
N CYS A 119 1.32 3.04 3.34
CA CYS A 119 1.60 1.61 3.34
C CYS A 119 0.31 0.78 3.40
N GLY A 120 -0.69 1.23 4.18
CA GLY A 120 -2.00 0.58 4.25
C GLY A 120 -2.75 0.58 2.92
N VAL A 121 -2.70 1.69 2.17
CA VAL A 121 -3.29 1.82 0.83
C VAL A 121 -2.65 0.82 -0.14
N ASP A 122 -1.32 0.74 -0.14
CA ASP A 122 -0.57 -0.14 -1.04
C ASP A 122 -0.84 -1.63 -0.76
N VAL A 123 -0.88 -2.00 0.53
CA VAL A 123 -1.20 -3.37 0.96
C VAL A 123 -2.64 -3.73 0.58
N PHE A 124 -3.60 -2.82 0.79
CA PHE A 124 -5.00 -3.05 0.43
C PHE A 124 -5.19 -3.22 -1.09
N PHE A 125 -4.57 -2.37 -1.90
CA PHE A 125 -4.56 -2.52 -3.36
C PHE A 125 -3.98 -3.87 -3.79
N SER A 126 -2.84 -4.25 -3.22
CA SER A 126 -2.17 -5.52 -3.52
C SER A 126 -3.02 -6.73 -3.13
N LEU A 127 -3.78 -6.65 -2.04
CA LEU A 127 -4.73 -7.69 -1.60
C LEU A 127 -5.87 -7.86 -2.61
N ILE A 128 -6.52 -6.78 -3.03
CA ILE A 128 -7.60 -6.85 -4.03
C ILE A 128 -7.08 -7.46 -5.33
N MET A 129 -5.93 -6.98 -5.82
CA MET A 129 -5.30 -7.52 -7.02
C MET A 129 -4.99 -9.01 -6.88
N LEU A 130 -4.46 -9.45 -5.74
CA LEU A 130 -4.21 -10.87 -5.47
C LEU A 130 -5.49 -11.71 -5.57
N HIS A 131 -6.59 -11.24 -4.98
CA HIS A 131 -7.87 -11.92 -5.05
C HIS A 131 -8.40 -12.02 -6.50
N ILE A 132 -8.31 -10.94 -7.28
CA ILE A 132 -8.72 -10.92 -8.70
C ILE A 132 -7.87 -11.92 -9.50
N VAL A 133 -6.54 -11.82 -9.41
CA VAL A 133 -5.64 -12.71 -10.15
C VAL A 133 -5.82 -14.16 -9.67
N GLY A 134 -6.14 -14.39 -8.40
CA GLY A 134 -6.51 -15.70 -7.86
C GLY A 134 -7.75 -16.29 -8.52
N GLN A 135 -8.82 -15.51 -8.63
CA GLN A 135 -10.05 -15.90 -9.32
C GLN A 135 -9.81 -16.22 -10.80
N LEU A 136 -9.03 -15.40 -11.51
CA LEU A 136 -8.66 -15.65 -12.90
C LEU A 136 -7.91 -16.98 -13.09
N ARG A 137 -6.98 -17.31 -12.18
CA ARG A 137 -6.24 -18.57 -12.25
C ARG A 137 -7.14 -19.77 -12.01
N VAL A 138 -8.08 -19.66 -11.07
CA VAL A 138 -9.07 -20.72 -10.83
C VAL A 138 -9.96 -20.93 -12.06
N MET A 139 -10.42 -19.86 -12.69
CA MET A 139 -11.18 -19.94 -13.94
C MET A 139 -10.37 -20.60 -15.07
N SER A 140 -9.10 -20.21 -15.22
CA SER A 140 -8.20 -20.81 -16.20
C SER A 140 -8.01 -22.31 -15.97
N TYR A 141 -7.84 -22.73 -14.71
CA TYR A 141 -7.72 -24.15 -14.37
C TYR A 141 -9.01 -24.91 -14.68
N LYS A 142 -10.17 -24.34 -14.32
CA LYS A 142 -11.48 -24.94 -14.64
C LYS A 142 -11.67 -25.14 -16.14
N MET A 143 -11.23 -24.18 -16.97
CA MET A 143 -11.28 -24.27 -18.44
C MET A 143 -10.35 -25.35 -19.00
N ASP A 144 -9.15 -25.51 -18.42
CA ASP A 144 -8.18 -26.52 -18.84
C ASP A 144 -8.59 -27.94 -18.42
N SER A 145 -9.33 -28.06 -17.31
CA SER A 145 -9.82 -29.35 -16.79
C SER A 145 -11.11 -29.87 -17.47
N ILE A 146 -11.68 -29.16 -18.45
CA ILE A 146 -12.92 -29.57 -19.12
C ILE A 146 -12.64 -30.75 -20.05
N LYS A 147 -13.38 -31.85 -19.90
CA LYS A 147 -13.36 -33.00 -20.82
C LYS A 147 -14.48 -32.85 -21.86
N GLU A 148 -14.28 -33.41 -23.05
CA GLU A 148 -15.19 -33.27 -24.21
C GLU A 148 -16.63 -33.77 -23.99
N GLU A 149 -16.87 -34.59 -22.95
CA GLU A 149 -18.21 -35.13 -22.62
C GLU A 149 -19.04 -34.27 -21.65
N ASP A 150 -18.43 -33.27 -21.00
CA ASP A 150 -19.11 -32.37 -20.06
C ASP A 150 -19.84 -31.23 -20.78
N GLU A 151 -20.75 -30.53 -20.07
CA GLU A 151 -21.51 -29.37 -20.54
C GLU A 151 -20.58 -28.13 -20.77
N TYR A 152 -19.65 -28.26 -21.73
CA TYR A 152 -18.60 -27.30 -22.08
C TYR A 152 -19.16 -25.90 -22.28
N ALA A 153 -20.30 -25.79 -22.96
CA ALA A 153 -20.97 -24.52 -23.21
C ALA A 153 -21.45 -23.84 -21.91
N GLY A 154 -21.89 -24.60 -20.91
CA GLY A 154 -22.32 -24.09 -19.61
C GLY A 154 -21.16 -23.53 -18.81
N ILE A 155 -20.06 -24.29 -18.70
CA ILE A 155 -18.87 -23.89 -17.95
C ILE A 155 -18.18 -22.68 -18.59
N VAL A 156 -18.05 -22.66 -19.92
CA VAL A 156 -17.48 -21.52 -20.64
C VAL A 156 -18.35 -20.28 -20.45
N ARG A 157 -19.68 -20.41 -20.53
CA ARG A 157 -20.60 -19.29 -20.30
C ARG A 157 -20.45 -18.73 -18.88
N GLU A 158 -20.39 -19.58 -17.88
CA GLU A 158 -20.17 -19.17 -16.48
C GLU A 158 -18.83 -18.46 -16.31
N CYS A 159 -17.77 -18.99 -16.89
CA CYS A 159 -16.43 -18.41 -16.86
C CYS A 159 -16.41 -17.01 -17.51
N VAL A 160 -17.02 -16.85 -18.69
CA VAL A 160 -17.10 -15.56 -19.40
C VAL A 160 -17.89 -14.54 -18.59
N ILE A 161 -19.01 -14.94 -17.97
CA ILE A 161 -19.81 -14.06 -17.11
C ILE A 161 -18.98 -13.60 -15.91
N LYS A 162 -18.34 -14.53 -15.20
CA LYS A 162 -17.52 -14.20 -14.02
C LYS A 162 -16.29 -13.35 -14.41
N TYR A 163 -15.66 -13.63 -15.55
CA TYR A 163 -14.56 -12.83 -16.09
C TYR A 163 -14.99 -11.39 -16.40
N SER A 164 -16.18 -11.21 -16.98
CA SER A 164 -16.73 -9.88 -17.28
C SER A 164 -16.91 -9.04 -16.01
N VAL A 165 -17.49 -9.62 -14.96
CA VAL A 165 -17.65 -8.95 -13.65
C VAL A 165 -16.29 -8.59 -13.05
N LEU A 166 -15.32 -9.51 -13.14
CA LEU A 166 -13.99 -9.28 -12.57
C LEU A 166 -13.22 -8.19 -13.33
N LYS A 167 -13.40 -8.11 -14.65
CA LYS A 167 -12.84 -7.06 -15.49
C LYS A 167 -13.44 -5.69 -15.14
N GLU A 168 -14.74 -5.62 -14.86
CA GLU A 168 -15.40 -4.39 -14.41
C GLU A 168 -14.87 -3.93 -13.04
N CYS A 169 -14.67 -4.86 -12.10
CA CYS A 169 -14.01 -4.59 -10.83
C CYS A 169 -12.59 -4.04 -11.02
N CYS A 170 -11.79 -4.63 -11.91
CA CYS A 170 -10.46 -4.13 -12.27
C CYS A 170 -10.51 -2.71 -12.85
N ALA A 171 -11.44 -2.44 -13.77
CA ALA A 171 -11.58 -1.12 -14.40
C ALA A 171 -11.94 -0.05 -13.36
N THR A 172 -12.85 -0.37 -12.44
CA THR A 172 -13.22 0.52 -11.33
C THR A 172 -12.03 0.76 -10.40
N LEU A 173 -11.30 -0.30 -10.04
CA LEU A 173 -10.09 -0.20 -9.21
C LEU A 173 -9.02 0.65 -9.89
N GLN A 174 -8.78 0.46 -11.19
CA GLN A 174 -7.81 1.24 -11.96
C GLN A 174 -8.23 2.71 -12.09
N ASN A 175 -9.52 3.02 -12.21
CA ASN A 175 -9.99 4.40 -12.23
C ASN A 175 -9.69 5.12 -10.90
N ILE A 176 -9.75 4.39 -9.78
CA ILE A 176 -9.45 4.92 -8.44
C ILE A 176 -7.94 5.05 -8.22
N TYR A 177 -7.18 3.99 -8.48
CA TYR A 177 -5.76 3.91 -8.16
C TYR A 177 -4.84 4.44 -9.27
N GLY A 178 -5.31 4.55 -10.51
CA GLY A 178 -4.54 5.03 -11.65
C GLY A 178 -3.94 6.41 -11.43
N PRO A 179 -4.74 7.43 -11.05
CA PRO A 179 -4.21 8.75 -10.72
C PRO A 179 -3.23 8.74 -9.53
N ILE A 180 -3.47 7.88 -8.53
CA ILE A 180 -2.61 7.74 -7.34
C ILE A 180 -1.24 7.21 -7.74
N ILE A 181 -1.20 6.16 -8.56
CA ILE A 181 0.04 5.56 -9.05
C ILE A 181 0.80 6.55 -9.93
N LEU A 182 0.11 7.26 -10.83
CA LEU A 182 0.74 8.29 -11.67
C LEU A 182 1.37 9.40 -10.82
N TRP A 183 0.64 9.90 -9.83
CA TRP A 183 1.16 10.91 -8.91
C TRP A 183 2.39 10.39 -8.15
N MET A 184 2.33 9.16 -7.64
CA MET A 184 3.42 8.53 -6.90
C MET A 184 4.69 8.39 -7.77
N VAL A 185 4.56 7.95 -9.02
CA VAL A 185 5.68 7.82 -9.95
C VAL A 185 6.34 9.17 -10.18
N VAL A 186 5.55 10.21 -10.49
CA VAL A 186 6.07 11.56 -10.70
C VAL A 186 6.80 12.09 -9.47
N THR A 187 6.21 11.97 -8.28
CA THR A 187 6.85 12.44 -7.04
C THR A 187 8.14 11.67 -6.74
N ASN A 188 8.14 10.36 -6.92
CA ASN A 188 9.33 9.54 -6.67
C ASN A 188 10.47 9.88 -7.64
N SER A 189 10.16 10.14 -8.90
CA SER A 189 11.16 10.60 -9.88
C SER A 189 11.80 11.92 -9.43
N ILE A 190 11.01 12.91 -9.02
CA ILE A 190 11.52 14.21 -8.55
C ILE A 190 12.38 14.04 -7.29
N ILE A 191 11.93 13.22 -6.33
CA ILE A 191 12.68 12.93 -5.10
C ILE A 191 14.03 12.30 -5.45
N MET A 192 14.05 11.27 -6.30
CA MET A 192 15.28 10.61 -6.73
C MET A 192 16.25 11.58 -7.41
N CYS A 193 15.74 12.45 -8.29
CA CYS A 193 16.56 13.49 -8.92
C CYS A 193 17.18 14.44 -7.88
N THR A 194 16.41 14.86 -6.88
CA THR A 194 16.88 15.75 -5.81
C THR A 194 17.95 15.08 -4.95
N VAL A 195 17.73 13.82 -4.55
CA VAL A 195 18.69 13.04 -3.77
C VAL A 195 19.99 12.84 -4.54
N PHE A 196 19.92 12.53 -5.84
CA PHE A 196 21.11 12.38 -6.66
C PHE A 196 21.92 13.68 -6.75
N PHE A 197 21.25 14.82 -6.89
CA PHE A 197 21.91 16.13 -6.89
C PHE A 197 22.59 16.44 -5.55
N GLN A 198 21.91 16.14 -4.43
CA GLN A 198 22.48 16.32 -3.09
C GLN A 198 23.71 15.43 -2.83
N LEU A 199 23.74 14.21 -3.39
CA LEU A 199 24.89 13.31 -3.26
C LEU A 199 26.07 13.71 -4.15
N SER A 200 25.83 14.48 -5.21
CA SER A 200 26.88 14.95 -6.13
C SER A 200 27.63 16.19 -5.63
N GLN A 201 27.13 16.85 -4.60
CA GLN A 201 27.72 18.05 -3.99
C GLN A 201 28.63 17.67 -2.83
#